data_AF-A0A964ZXU2-F1
#
_entry.id   AF-A0A964ZXU2-F1
#
_cell.length_a   1.000
_cell.length_b   1.000
_cell.length_c   1.000
_cell.angle_alpha   90.00
_cell.angle_beta   90.00
_cell.angle_gamma   90.00
#
_symmetry.space_group_name_H-M   'P 1'
#
loop_
_entity.id
_entity.type
_entity.pdbx_description
1 polymer ?
#
loop_
_entity_poly.entity_id
_entity_poly.type
_entity_poly.pdbx_seq_one_letter_code
_entity_poly.pdbx_strand_id
1 'polypeptide(L)'
;MAVFTPVSEASLRQLLGRFDLGELTAFEGIASGIENTNYFVDTTSGRYVLTLFEKLSAQQLPFYLELMRHLADHGIACPKPMADRSGALLHECESKPASIATRLRGQWQPKPTPTHCRILGAALASSHLAVADYAGNQPNLRGLS
;
A
#
# COMPACT_ATOMS: atom_id res chain seq x y z
N MET A 1 9.97 -17.23 -3.69
CA MET A 1 10.40 -16.91 -2.31
C MET A 1 10.46 -15.39 -2.20
N ALA A 2 9.87 -14.71 -1.21
CA ALA A 2 9.17 -15.22 -0.03
C ALA A 2 8.01 -14.30 0.38
N VAL A 3 6.88 -14.93 0.68
CA VAL A 3 6.03 -14.48 1.79
C VAL A 3 6.87 -14.75 3.04
N PHE A 4 7.36 -13.72 3.72
CA PHE A 4 8.15 -13.88 4.95
C PHE A 4 7.24 -14.26 6.12
N THR A 5 6.06 -13.66 6.18
CA THR A 5 5.09 -13.87 7.24
C THR A 5 3.84 -14.56 6.68
N PRO A 6 3.62 -15.86 6.92
CA PRO A 6 2.39 -16.53 6.52
C PRO A 6 1.22 -15.92 7.32
N VAL A 7 0.15 -15.54 6.61
CA VAL A 7 -1.08 -15.01 7.19
C VAL A 7 -2.15 -16.08 7.08
N SER A 8 -2.77 -16.43 8.20
CA SER A 8 -3.88 -17.38 8.18
C SER A 8 -5.16 -16.72 7.65
N GLU A 9 -6.04 -17.51 7.05
CA GLU A 9 -7.36 -17.00 6.63
C GLU A 9 -8.15 -16.43 7.82
N ALA A 10 -8.05 -17.07 8.99
CA ALA A 10 -8.72 -16.60 10.21
C ALA A 10 -8.22 -15.22 10.64
N SER A 11 -6.89 -15.02 10.66
CA SER A 11 -6.27 -13.72 10.97
C SER A 11 -6.68 -12.65 9.97
N LEU A 12 -6.72 -12.98 8.67
CA LEU A 12 -7.14 -12.06 7.63
C LEU A 12 -8.63 -11.68 7.75
N ARG A 13 -9.51 -12.65 8.03
CA ARG A 13 -10.93 -12.40 8.28
C ARG A 13 -11.13 -11.52 9.51
N GLN A 14 -10.39 -11.76 10.59
CA GLN A 14 -10.43 -10.93 11.79
C GLN A 14 -10.02 -9.48 11.48
N LEU A 15 -8.93 -9.30 10.71
CA LEU A 15 -8.49 -7.97 10.28
C LEU A 15 -9.55 -7.28 9.42
N LEU A 16 -10.06 -7.94 8.38
CA LEU A 16 -11.09 -7.41 7.47
C LEU A 16 -12.39 -7.08 8.20
N GLY A 17 -12.71 -7.79 9.28
CA GLY A 17 -13.85 -7.50 10.14
C GLY A 17 -13.86 -6.09 10.73
N ARG A 18 -12.73 -5.36 10.71
CA ARG A 18 -12.62 -3.96 11.13
C ARG A 18 -13.02 -2.95 10.05
N PHE A 19 -13.12 -3.36 8.80
CA PHE A 19 -13.33 -2.48 7.65
C PHE A 19 -14.68 -2.69 6.97
N ASP A 20 -15.14 -1.69 6.22
CA ASP A 20 -16.27 -1.79 5.30
C ASP A 20 -15.83 -2.25 3.90
N LEU A 21 -15.09 -3.36 3.83
CA LEU A 21 -14.53 -3.93 2.59
C LEU A 21 -15.20 -5.26 2.18
N GLY A 22 -16.39 -5.55 2.71
CA GLY A 22 -17.09 -6.81 2.42
C GLY A 22 -16.41 -8.04 3.01
N GLU A 23 -16.79 -9.21 2.51
CA GLU A 23 -16.31 -10.50 3.02
C GLU A 23 -15.15 -11.04 2.19
N LEU A 24 -14.19 -11.69 2.84
CA LEU A 24 -13.07 -12.35 2.17
C LEU A 24 -13.56 -13.49 1.28
N THR A 25 -13.24 -13.42 -0.01
CA THR A 25 -13.55 -14.47 -0.99
C THR A 25 -12.32 -15.27 -1.38
N ALA A 26 -11.15 -14.63 -1.49
CA ALA A 26 -9.89 -15.29 -1.80
C ALA A 26 -8.70 -14.43 -1.36
N PHE A 27 -7.56 -15.04 -1.10
CA PHE A 27 -6.30 -14.32 -0.92
C PHE A 27 -5.11 -15.17 -1.40
N GLU A 28 -4.06 -14.50 -1.86
CA GLU A 28 -2.87 -15.14 -2.42
C GLU A 28 -1.62 -14.34 -2.06
N GLY A 29 -0.57 -15.02 -1.60
CA GLY A 29 0.72 -14.40 -1.31
C GLY A 29 1.46 -13.95 -2.58
N ILE A 30 1.98 -12.73 -2.59
CA ILE A 30 2.71 -12.16 -3.71
C ILE A 30 4.21 -12.43 -3.52
N ALA A 31 4.74 -13.38 -4.29
CA ALA A 31 6.12 -13.82 -4.16
C ALA A 31 7.20 -12.87 -4.75
N SER A 32 6.82 -11.67 -5.19
CA SER A 32 7.70 -10.74 -5.95
C SER A 32 8.22 -9.55 -5.13
N GLY A 33 8.33 -9.66 -3.81
CA GLY A 33 8.85 -8.62 -2.92
C GLY A 33 10.22 -8.99 -2.34
N ILE A 34 11.07 -7.98 -2.11
CA ILE A 34 12.39 -8.16 -1.46
C ILE A 34 12.36 -7.83 0.04
N GLU A 35 11.35 -7.08 0.49
CA GLU A 35 11.33 -6.51 1.85
C GLU A 35 10.03 -6.77 2.59
N ASN A 36 8.86 -6.52 1.99
CA ASN A 36 7.58 -6.69 2.67
C ASN A 36 6.85 -7.95 2.23
N THR A 37 6.09 -8.54 3.15
CA THR A 37 5.13 -9.57 2.80
C THR A 37 3.87 -8.92 2.23
N ASN A 38 3.45 -9.33 1.04
CA ASN A 38 2.25 -8.79 0.40
C ASN A 38 1.29 -9.93 0.02
N TYR A 39 -0.02 -9.68 0.13
CA TYR A 39 -1.07 -10.58 -0.32
C TYR A 39 -2.05 -9.84 -1.22
N PHE A 40 -2.46 -10.46 -2.32
CA PHE A 40 -3.71 -10.09 -2.97
C PHE A 40 -4.87 -10.55 -2.09
N VAL A 41 -5.85 -9.66 -1.90
CA VAL A 41 -7.04 -9.92 -1.08
C VAL A 41 -8.26 -9.55 -1.91
N ASP A 42 -9.01 -10.56 -2.31
CA ASP A 42 -10.27 -10.38 -3.04
C ASP A 42 -11.42 -10.52 -2.05
N THR A 43 -12.37 -9.59 -2.15
CA THR A 43 -13.55 -9.50 -1.30
C THR A 43 -14.81 -9.32 -2.13
N THR A 44 -15.97 -9.40 -1.49
CA THR A 44 -17.24 -9.09 -2.15
C THR A 44 -17.40 -7.63 -2.58
N SER A 45 -16.64 -6.68 -2.02
CA SER A 45 -16.73 -5.26 -2.39
C SER A 45 -15.62 -4.77 -3.31
N GLY A 46 -14.53 -5.53 -3.47
CA GLY A 46 -13.40 -5.10 -4.27
C GLY A 46 -12.14 -5.95 -4.11
N ARG A 47 -11.06 -5.47 -4.72
CA ARG A 47 -9.73 -6.12 -4.68
C ARG A 47 -8.72 -5.21 -4.02
N TYR A 48 -7.96 -5.79 -3.12
CA TYR A 48 -7.04 -5.08 -2.25
C TYR A 48 -5.68 -5.79 -2.22
N VAL A 49 -4.72 -5.10 -1.63
CA VAL A 49 -3.41 -5.63 -1.26
C VAL A 49 -3.25 -5.45 0.23
N LEU A 50 -3.00 -6.54 0.95
CA LEU A 50 -2.52 -6.51 2.32
C LEU A 50 -1.00 -6.46 2.28
N THR A 51 -0.40 -5.52 3.00
CA THR A 51 1.05 -5.43 3.19
C THR A 51 1.36 -5.55 4.68
N LEU A 52 2.20 -6.54 5.04
CA LEU A 52 2.85 -6.63 6.35
C LEU A 52 4.25 -6.03 6.21
N PHE A 53 4.55 -5.05 7.05
CA PHE A 53 5.83 -4.35 7.03
C PHE A 53 6.85 -5.11 7.88
N GLU A 54 7.91 -5.58 7.23
CA GLU A 54 8.89 -6.47 7.85
C GLU A 54 10.02 -5.70 8.56
N LYS A 55 10.32 -4.48 8.10
CA LYS A 55 11.40 -3.63 8.66
C LYS A 55 10.93 -2.36 9.33
N LEU A 56 9.89 -1.72 8.78
CA LEU A 56 9.42 -0.44 9.31
C LEU A 56 8.58 -0.67 10.56
N SER A 57 8.86 0.10 11.61
CA SER A 57 8.06 0.07 12.83
C SER A 57 6.74 0.82 12.65
N ALA A 58 5.78 0.56 13.54
CA ALA A 58 4.49 1.25 13.54
C ALA A 58 4.61 2.78 13.65
N GLN A 59 5.67 3.30 14.25
CA GLN A 59 5.91 4.74 14.41
C GLN A 59 6.43 5.40 13.13
N GLN A 60 7.04 4.63 12.22
CA GLN A 60 7.61 5.14 10.97
C GLN A 60 6.59 5.16 9.83
N LEU A 61 5.54 4.34 9.92
CA LEU A 61 4.57 4.12 8.86
C LEU A 61 3.53 5.23 8.62
N PRO A 62 3.08 6.01 9.62
CA PRO A 62 2.01 7.00 9.43
C PRO A 62 2.31 7.96 8.29
N PHE A 63 3.51 8.52 8.22
CA PHE A 63 3.91 9.44 7.15
C PHE A 63 3.72 8.84 5.75
N TYR A 64 4.16 7.58 5.54
CA TYR A 64 4.10 6.94 4.22
C TYR A 64 2.66 6.61 3.82
N LEU A 65 1.85 6.12 4.76
CA LEU A 65 0.45 5.77 4.52
C LEU A 65 -0.41 7.02 4.27
N GLU A 66 -0.20 8.08 5.05
CA GLU A 66 -0.90 9.34 4.89
C GLU A 66 -0.53 10.05 3.58
N LEU A 67 0.77 10.09 3.23
CA LEU A 67 1.22 10.63 1.95
C LEU A 67 0.61 9.87 0.76
N MET A 68 0.60 8.53 0.84
CA MET A 68 0.02 7.69 -0.19
C MET A 68 -1.50 7.90 -0.32
N ARG A 69 -2.21 8.07 0.81
CA ARG A 69 -3.64 8.41 0.81
C ARG A 69 -3.88 9.80 0.22
N HIS A 70 -3.09 10.81 0.61
CA HIS A 70 -3.16 12.18 0.07
C HIS A 70 -3.01 12.19 -1.45
N LEU A 71 -1.98 11.52 -1.97
CA LEU A 71 -1.76 11.38 -3.41
C LEU A 71 -2.96 10.75 -4.11
N ALA A 72 -3.50 9.66 -3.57
CA ALA A 72 -4.64 8.97 -4.15
C ALA A 72 -5.91 9.85 -4.13
N ASP A 73 -6.14 10.60 -3.06
CA ASP A 73 -7.27 11.54 -2.94
C ASP A 73 -7.14 12.72 -3.91
N HIS A 74 -5.90 13.08 -4.31
CA HIS A 74 -5.62 14.05 -5.37
C HIS A 74 -5.60 13.45 -6.79
N GLY A 75 -6.09 12.22 -6.94
CA GLY A 75 -6.26 11.57 -8.26
C GLY A 75 -5.00 10.94 -8.83
N ILE A 76 -3.91 10.84 -8.06
CA ILE A 76 -2.71 10.11 -8.48
C ILE A 76 -3.02 8.62 -8.49
N ALA A 77 -2.63 7.94 -9.58
CA ALA A 77 -2.81 6.50 -9.75
C ALA A 77 -1.81 5.69 -8.91
N CYS A 78 -1.92 5.81 -7.58
CA CYS A 78 -1.21 4.99 -6.60
C CYS A 78 -2.19 4.13 -5.80
N PRO A 79 -1.70 3.07 -5.11
CA PRO A 79 -2.55 2.35 -4.17
C PRO A 79 -3.11 3.33 -3.12
N LYS A 80 -4.40 3.22 -2.80
CA LYS A 80 -5.03 4.04 -1.75
C LYS A 80 -5.12 3.21 -0.46
N PRO A 81 -4.43 3.58 0.63
CA PRO A 81 -4.62 2.96 1.92
C PRO A 81 -6.08 3.09 2.38
N MET A 82 -6.67 1.97 2.78
CA MET A 82 -8.04 1.87 3.26
C MET A 82 -8.06 2.14 4.75
N ALA A 83 -8.95 3.01 5.20
CA ALA A 83 -9.20 3.22 6.62
C ALA A 83 -10.18 2.18 7.14
N ASP A 84 -9.95 1.69 8.36
CA ASP A 84 -10.96 0.92 9.08
C ASP A 84 -12.11 1.81 9.58
N ARG A 85 -13.10 1.20 10.25
CA ARG A 85 -14.27 1.93 10.79
C ARG A 85 -13.90 2.99 11.84
N SER A 86 -12.70 2.93 12.41
CA SER A 86 -12.20 3.94 13.34
C SER A 86 -11.40 5.06 12.65
N GLY A 87 -11.20 4.97 11.34
CA GLY A 87 -10.40 5.91 10.55
C GLY A 87 -8.90 5.57 10.51
N ALA A 88 -8.47 4.48 11.15
CA ALA A 88 -7.07 4.08 11.21
C ALA A 88 -6.62 3.45 9.89
N LEU A 89 -5.41 3.79 9.42
CA LEU A 89 -4.77 3.20 8.23
C LEU A 89 -3.76 2.09 8.56
N LEU A 90 -3.29 2.08 9.82
CA LEU A 90 -2.26 1.18 10.30
C LEU A 90 -2.87 0.22 11.31
N HIS A 91 -2.59 -1.06 11.12
CA HIS A 91 -3.11 -2.16 11.93
C HIS A 91 -2.00 -3.12 12.30
N GLU A 92 -2.37 -4.19 12.99
CA GLU A 92 -1.50 -5.30 13.28
C GLU A 92 -2.08 -6.59 12.68
N CYS A 93 -1.23 -7.39 12.06
CA CYS A 93 -1.56 -8.72 11.57
C CYS A 93 -0.35 -9.63 11.78
N GLU A 94 -0.55 -10.80 12.39
CA GLU A 94 0.54 -11.73 12.75
C GLU A 94 1.67 -11.04 13.53
N SER A 95 1.31 -10.18 14.49
CA SER A 95 2.23 -9.37 15.31
C SER A 95 3.13 -8.40 14.50
N LYS A 96 2.74 -8.06 13.27
CA LYS A 96 3.45 -7.11 12.42
C LYS A 96 2.57 -5.92 12.05
N PRO A 97 3.17 -4.72 11.90
CA PRO A 97 2.45 -3.59 11.33
C PRO A 97 1.92 -3.95 9.94
N ALA A 98 0.66 -3.64 9.69
CA ALA A 98 -0.03 -4.02 8.46
C ALA A 98 -0.92 -2.89 7.93
N SER A 99 -1.09 -2.84 6.62
CA SER A 99 -2.04 -1.94 5.97
C SER A 99 -2.75 -2.65 4.81
N ILE A 100 -3.99 -2.25 4.54
CA ILE A 100 -4.76 -2.69 3.37
C ILE A 100 -4.87 -1.51 2.43
N ALA A 101 -4.55 -1.70 1.14
CA ALA A 101 -4.70 -0.68 0.11
C ALA A 101 -5.42 -1.22 -1.13
N THR A 102 -6.00 -0.34 -1.94
CA THR A 102 -6.63 -0.74 -3.21
C THR A 102 -5.63 -1.41 -4.15
N ARG A 103 -6.06 -2.48 -4.84
CA ARG A 103 -5.25 -3.11 -5.89
C ARG A 103 -5.36 -2.33 -7.21
N LEU A 104 -4.23 -1.86 -7.73
CA LEU A 104 -4.17 -1.23 -9.04
C LEU A 104 -4.29 -2.27 -10.17
N ARG A 105 -4.93 -1.86 -11.27
CA ARG A 105 -4.96 -2.64 -12.51
C ARG A 105 -3.70 -2.40 -13.32
N GLY A 106 -3.26 -3.42 -14.05
CA GLY A 106 -2.11 -3.36 -14.94
C GLY A 106 -0.92 -4.16 -14.42
N GLN A 107 0.20 -3.98 -15.09
CA GLN A 107 1.45 -4.68 -14.82
C GLN A 107 2.63 -3.72 -15.02
N TRP A 108 3.76 -4.05 -14.42
CA TRP A 108 5.00 -3.30 -14.67
C TRP A 108 5.50 -3.56 -16.09
N GLN A 109 6.16 -2.57 -16.70
CA GLN A 109 6.69 -2.67 -18.06
C GLN A 109 8.18 -3.08 -18.03
N PRO A 110 8.54 -4.32 -18.40
CA PRO A 110 9.92 -4.81 -18.28
C PRO A 110 10.87 -4.22 -19.31
N LYS A 111 10.35 -3.72 -20.42
CA LYS A 111 11.13 -3.10 -21.51
C LYS A 111 10.56 -1.71 -21.78
N PRO A 112 10.89 -0.69 -20.96
CA PRO A 112 10.38 0.65 -21.17
C PRO A 112 10.85 1.22 -22.51
N THR A 113 10.05 2.11 -23.09
CA THR A 113 10.33 2.79 -24.37
C THR A 113 10.35 4.29 -24.10
N PRO A 114 10.83 5.14 -25.03
CA PRO A 114 10.78 6.59 -24.85
C PRO A 114 9.38 7.13 -24.56
N THR A 115 8.33 6.50 -25.12
CA THR A 115 6.93 6.84 -24.80
C THR A 115 6.59 6.55 -23.33
N HIS A 116 7.03 5.41 -22.79
CA HIS A 116 6.85 5.11 -21.36
C HIS A 116 7.58 6.11 -20.46
N CYS A 117 8.79 6.55 -20.84
CA CYS A 117 9.53 7.58 -20.09
C CYS A 117 8.79 8.92 -20.08
N ARG A 118 8.16 9.30 -21.20
CA ARG A 118 7.33 10.52 -21.27
C ARG A 118 6.12 10.45 -20.33
N ILE A 119 5.43 9.30 -20.31
CA ILE A 119 4.29 9.06 -19.41
C ILE A 119 4.76 9.12 -17.95
N LEU A 120 5.88 8.48 -17.63
CA LEU A 120 6.46 8.51 -16.28
C LEU A 120 6.82 9.93 -15.83
N GLY A 121 7.43 10.74 -16.71
CA GLY A 121 7.76 12.14 -16.40
C GLY A 121 6.53 12.98 -16.08
N ALA A 122 5.46 12.83 -16.87
CA ALA A 122 4.19 13.51 -16.60
C ALA A 122 3.54 13.05 -15.29
N ALA A 123 3.57 11.75 -15.00
CA ALA A 123 3.07 11.20 -13.74
C ALA A 123 3.87 11.71 -12.52
N LEU A 124 5.21 11.78 -12.62
CA LEU A 124 6.06 12.31 -11.56
C LEU A 124 5.79 13.80 -11.29
N ALA A 125 5.67 14.61 -12.34
CA ALA A 125 5.32 16.02 -12.20
C ALA A 125 3.95 16.19 -11.52
N SER A 126 2.96 15.39 -11.92
CA SER A 126 1.63 15.40 -11.30
C SER A 126 1.69 15.03 -9.83
N SER A 127 2.44 13.99 -9.46
CA SER A 127 2.65 13.61 -8.06
C SER A 127 3.32 14.71 -7.24
N HIS A 128 4.32 15.42 -7.79
CA HIS A 128 4.96 16.54 -7.10
C HIS A 128 4.01 17.71 -6.86
N LEU A 129 3.16 18.04 -7.84
CA LEU A 129 2.15 19.08 -7.69
C LEU A 129 1.07 18.68 -6.67
N ALA A 130 0.67 17.41 -6.65
CA ALA A 130 -0.33 16.88 -5.74
C ALA A 130 0.10 16.84 -4.27
N VAL A 131 1.40 16.96 -3.97
CA VAL A 131 1.91 16.99 -2.58
C VAL A 131 2.30 18.40 -2.12
N ALA A 132 2.07 19.42 -2.95
CA ALA A 132 2.49 20.80 -2.65
C ALA A 132 1.85 21.37 -1.38
N ASP A 133 0.68 20.88 -1.00
CA ASP A 133 -0.10 21.25 0.19
C ASP A 133 -0.09 20.19 1.30
N TYR A 134 0.69 19.11 1.13
CA TYR A 134 0.79 18.06 2.14
C TYR A 134 1.61 18.54 3.34
N ALA A 135 0.99 18.57 4.53
CA ALA A 135 1.62 19.09 5.74
C ALA A 135 2.63 18.13 6.39
N GLY A 136 2.56 16.83 6.06
CA GLY A 136 3.44 15.82 6.66
C GLY A 136 4.89 16.00 6.22
N ASN A 137 5.82 15.76 7.13
CA ASN A 137 7.26 15.84 6.86
C ASN A 137 7.96 14.56 7.35
N GLN A 138 8.99 14.15 6.63
CA GLN A 138 9.87 13.04 7.01
C GLN A 138 11.31 13.46 6.70
N PRO A 139 12.24 13.38 7.68
CA PRO A 139 13.64 13.68 7.42
C PRO A 139 14.20 12.74 6.33
N ASN A 140 15.11 13.27 5.51
CA ASN A 140 15.73 12.48 4.47
C ASN A 140 16.67 11.42 5.07
N LEU A 141 16.18 10.18 5.18
CA LEU A 141 16.94 9.04 5.72
C LEU A 141 18.05 8.53 4.79
N ARG A 142 18.14 9.05 3.56
CA ARG A 142 19.10 8.63 2.53
C ARG A 142 19.93 9.79 1.95
N GLY A 143 19.88 10.96 2.59
CA GLY A 143 20.64 12.13 2.18
C GLY A 143 22.10 12.05 2.61
N LEU A 144 22.95 12.87 1.97
CA LEU A 144 24.26 13.21 2.51
C LEU A 144 24.02 14.21 3.64
N SER A 145 24.21 13.77 4.88
CA SER A 145 24.32 14.67 6.05
C SER A 145 25.54 15.56 5.95
#